data_AF-A0A0A7LLK4-F1
#
_entry.id   AF-A0A0A7LLK4-F1
#
_cell.length_a   1.000
_cell.length_b   1.000
_cell.length_c   1.000
_cell.angle_alpha   90.00
_cell.angle_beta   90.00
_cell.angle_gamma   90.00
#
_symmetry.space_group_name_H-M   'P 1'
#
loop_
_entity.id
_entity.type
_entity.pdbx_description
1 polymer ?
#
loop_
_entity_poly.entity_id
_entity_poly.type
_entity_poly.pdbx_seq_one_letter_code
_entity_poly.pdbx_strand_id
1 'polypeptide(L)'
;MRTLSRLSLFLLLSAGLLSGCAHEEAAPACATLVTVRDLTGLDGCRMVLELEDGQRLEPHGSAWQAYTPHDGEQLYVAYEYDSMVSICMVGETVRITCIQPASTSSPQN
;
A
#
# COMPACT_ATOMS: atom_id res chain seq x y z
N MET A 1 -62.08 39.80 -1.04
CA MET A 1 -62.75 38.67 -0.35
C MET A 1 -61.98 37.40 -0.72
N ARG A 2 -60.95 37.03 0.05
CA ARG A 2 -60.93 35.90 0.99
C ARG A 2 -61.31 34.55 0.36
N THR A 3 -60.29 33.82 -0.09
CA THR A 3 -60.15 32.40 0.20
C THR A 3 -58.74 32.17 0.75
N LEU A 4 -58.65 32.13 2.08
CA LEU A 4 -57.51 31.61 2.82
C LEU A 4 -57.69 30.11 3.02
N SER A 5 -56.55 29.42 3.23
CA SER A 5 -56.43 28.15 3.98
C SER A 5 -56.76 26.90 3.14
N ARG A 6 -55.93 25.85 3.05
CA ARG A 6 -55.11 25.19 4.08
C ARG A 6 -54.00 24.33 3.43
N LEU A 7 -52.91 24.20 4.18
CA LEU A 7 -52.08 22.99 4.37
C LEU A 7 -50.93 22.66 3.38
N SER A 8 -49.73 22.80 3.97
CA SER A 8 -48.57 21.90 3.88
C SER A 8 -47.83 21.88 2.54
N LEU A 9 -46.67 22.54 2.40
CA LEU A 9 -45.35 22.20 2.98
C LEU A 9 -45.07 20.69 2.97
N PHE A 10 -43.86 20.33 2.55
CA PHE A 10 -43.30 18.99 2.37
C PHE A 10 -43.61 18.39 0.98
N LEU A 11 -42.68 17.93 0.16
CA LEU A 11 -41.26 17.64 0.37
C LEU A 11 -40.64 17.60 -1.03
N LEU A 12 -39.56 18.34 -1.25
CA LEU A 12 -38.65 18.16 -2.38
C LEU A 12 -38.13 16.71 -2.33
N LEU A 13 -38.71 15.80 -3.12
CA LEU A 13 -38.19 14.44 -3.25
C LEU A 13 -37.13 14.44 -4.36
N SER A 14 -35.99 15.04 -4.04
CA SER A 14 -34.73 14.79 -4.71
C SER A 14 -34.38 13.32 -4.53
N ALA A 15 -34.81 12.47 -5.47
CA ALA A 15 -34.32 11.11 -5.62
C ALA A 15 -32.90 11.15 -6.19
N GLY A 16 -31.96 11.71 -5.41
CA GLY A 16 -30.54 11.47 -5.57
C GLY A 16 -30.30 10.05 -5.11
N LEU A 17 -30.42 9.10 -6.04
CA LEU A 17 -29.92 7.75 -5.86
C LEU A 17 -28.42 7.87 -5.61
N LEU A 18 -28.05 7.77 -4.34
CA LEU A 18 -26.68 7.57 -3.91
C LEU A 18 -26.22 6.25 -4.50
N SER A 19 -25.54 6.29 -5.66
CA SER A 19 -24.67 5.22 -6.10
C SER A 19 -23.51 5.14 -5.10
N GLY A 20 -23.73 4.40 -4.02
CA GLY A 20 -22.64 3.90 -3.18
C GLY A 20 -21.89 2.86 -3.97
N CYS A 21 -20.89 3.27 -4.74
CA CYS A 21 -19.81 2.37 -5.09
C CYS A 21 -19.14 1.98 -3.78
N ALA A 22 -19.34 0.74 -3.34
CA ALA A 22 -18.42 0.13 -2.40
C ALA A 22 -17.05 0.15 -3.08
N HIS A 23 -16.21 1.11 -2.72
CA HIS A 23 -14.80 1.04 -3.05
C HIS A 23 -14.27 -0.09 -2.18
N GLU A 24 -14.32 -1.32 -2.69
CA GLU A 24 -13.31 -2.31 -2.30
C GLU A 24 -12.00 -1.65 -2.69
N GLU A 25 -11.32 -1.05 -1.70
CA GLU A 25 -9.92 -0.65 -1.83
C GLU A 25 -9.17 -1.91 -2.26
N ALA A 26 -8.93 -2.03 -3.56
CA ALA A 26 -8.11 -3.10 -4.09
C ALA A 26 -6.75 -2.97 -3.40
N ALA A 27 -6.31 -4.03 -2.71
CA ALA A 27 -4.98 -4.06 -2.13
C ALA A 27 -3.97 -3.60 -3.19
N PRO A 28 -3.02 -2.71 -2.84
CA PRO A 28 -2.09 -2.15 -3.82
C PRO A 28 -1.47 -3.29 -4.63
N ALA A 29 -1.52 -3.15 -5.96
CA ALA A 29 -0.95 -4.13 -6.85
C ALA A 29 0.52 -4.34 -6.48
N CYS A 30 0.95 -5.60 -6.43
CA CYS A 30 2.33 -5.99 -6.17
C CYS A 30 3.20 -5.57 -7.36
N ALA A 31 3.52 -4.28 -7.44
CA ALA A 31 3.95 -3.63 -8.67
C ALA A 31 5.12 -2.68 -8.47
N THR A 32 5.50 -2.36 -7.23
CA THR A 32 6.65 -1.52 -6.97
C THR A 32 7.92 -2.35 -7.12
N LEU A 33 8.73 -2.05 -8.15
CA LEU A 33 10.02 -2.70 -8.35
C LEU A 33 11.01 -2.20 -7.28
N VAL A 34 11.68 -3.14 -6.62
CA VAL A 34 12.73 -2.89 -5.64
C VAL A 34 13.92 -3.81 -5.87
N THR A 35 15.10 -3.37 -5.46
CA THR A 35 16.27 -4.23 -5.30
C THR A 35 16.54 -4.48 -3.82
N VAL A 36 16.73 -5.73 -3.43
CA VAL A 36 17.13 -6.06 -2.06
C VAL A 36 18.58 -5.68 -1.84
N ARG A 37 18.89 -5.04 -0.71
CA ARG A 37 20.26 -4.66 -0.32
C ARG A 37 20.61 -5.20 1.06
N ASP A 38 21.74 -5.87 1.16
CA ASP A 38 22.32 -6.26 2.45
C ASP A 38 23.13 -5.10 3.05
N LEU A 39 22.61 -4.51 4.12
CA LEU A 39 23.30 -3.50 4.91
C LEU A 39 23.80 -4.04 6.25
N THR A 40 23.93 -5.36 6.38
CA THR A 40 24.53 -6.00 7.56
C THR A 40 25.92 -5.41 7.82
N GLY A 41 26.17 -5.05 9.08
CA GLY A 41 27.41 -4.37 9.48
C GLY A 41 27.25 -2.86 9.67
N LEU A 42 26.13 -2.27 9.21
CA LEU A 42 25.64 -0.97 9.67
C LEU A 42 24.77 -1.17 10.93
N ASP A 43 24.88 -0.26 11.89
CA ASP A 43 24.22 -0.39 13.20
C ASP A 43 22.71 -0.59 13.04
N GLY A 44 22.18 -1.67 13.63
CA GLY A 44 20.76 -1.99 13.58
C GLY A 44 20.21 -2.42 12.21
N CYS A 45 21.01 -2.39 11.14
CA CYS A 45 20.57 -2.71 9.78
C CYS A 45 20.71 -4.20 9.45
N ARG A 46 19.83 -4.65 8.55
CA ARG A 46 19.88 -5.96 7.89
C ARG A 46 19.55 -5.75 6.41
N MET A 47 18.76 -6.65 5.83
CA MET A 47 18.24 -6.55 4.48
C MET A 47 17.21 -5.43 4.38
N VAL A 48 17.39 -4.53 3.42
CA VAL A 48 16.49 -3.41 3.11
C VAL A 48 16.03 -3.47 1.64
N LEU A 49 15.05 -2.65 1.29
CA LEU A 49 14.58 -2.51 -0.10
C LEU A 49 15.02 -1.16 -0.67
N GLU A 50 15.60 -1.16 -1.85
CA GLU A 50 16.01 0.04 -2.59
C GLU A 50 15.08 0.23 -3.80
N LEU A 51 14.43 1.38 -3.87
CA LEU A 51 13.58 1.81 -4.98
C LEU A 51 14.42 2.22 -6.19
N GLU A 52 13.80 2.34 -7.36
CA GLU A 52 14.50 2.73 -8.61
C GLU A 52 15.15 4.11 -8.53
N ASP A 53 14.62 5.01 -7.69
CA ASP A 53 15.19 6.35 -7.44
C ASP A 53 16.31 6.35 -6.38
N GLY A 54 16.65 5.19 -5.82
CA GLY A 54 17.66 5.02 -4.78
C GLY A 54 17.16 5.27 -3.35
N GLN A 55 15.89 5.63 -3.15
CA GLN A 55 15.30 5.68 -1.81
C GLN A 55 15.29 4.28 -1.20
N ARG A 56 15.59 4.21 0.11
CA ARG A 56 15.54 2.96 0.87
C ARG A 56 14.30 2.88 1.73
N LEU A 57 13.80 1.67 1.87
CA LEU A 57 12.70 1.30 2.74
C LEU A 57 13.19 0.22 3.71
N GLU A 58 12.76 0.32 4.96
CA GLU A 58 13.05 -0.64 6.02
C GLU A 58 11.85 -1.59 6.19
N PRO A 59 11.90 -2.79 5.59
CA PRO A 59 10.74 -3.67 5.51
C PRO A 59 10.45 -4.42 6.83
N HIS A 60 9.19 -4.49 7.20
CA HIS A 60 8.67 -5.38 8.24
C HIS A 60 7.34 -6.04 7.81
N GLY A 61 6.75 -6.80 8.74
CA GLY A 61 5.50 -7.53 8.52
C GLY A 61 5.70 -9.02 8.20
N SER A 62 4.59 -9.76 8.20
CA SER A 62 4.59 -11.21 8.05
C SER A 62 5.06 -11.66 6.66
N ALA A 63 4.71 -10.94 5.60
CA ALA A 63 5.17 -11.25 4.24
C ALA A 63 6.70 -11.19 4.14
N TRP A 64 7.31 -10.16 4.72
CA TRP A 64 8.77 -10.03 4.78
C TRP A 64 9.42 -11.09 5.67
N GLN A 65 8.85 -11.39 6.84
CA GLN A 65 9.38 -12.40 7.76
C GLN A 65 9.32 -13.82 7.19
N ALA A 66 8.35 -14.11 6.31
CA ALA A 66 8.23 -15.40 5.63
C ALA A 66 9.12 -15.50 4.38
N TYR A 67 9.71 -14.39 3.93
CA TYR A 67 10.58 -14.34 2.77
C TYR A 67 12.06 -14.47 3.19
N THR A 68 12.87 -15.13 2.36
CA THR A 68 14.32 -15.23 2.56
C THR A 68 15.01 -14.30 1.56
N PRO A 69 15.31 -13.04 1.95
CA PRO A 69 15.93 -12.07 1.06
C PRO A 69 17.41 -12.37 0.78
N HIS A 70 17.84 -12.07 -0.44
CA HIS A 70 19.21 -12.17 -0.94
C HIS A 70 19.66 -10.85 -1.56
N ASP A 71 20.89 -10.42 -1.25
CA ASP A 71 21.42 -9.17 -1.80
C ASP A 71 21.40 -9.16 -3.33
N GLY A 72 20.96 -8.04 -3.90
CA GLY A 72 20.92 -7.80 -5.35
C GLY A 72 19.74 -8.40 -6.09
N GLU A 73 18.85 -9.17 -5.45
CA GLU A 73 17.66 -9.68 -6.11
C GLU A 73 16.62 -8.56 -6.35
N GLN A 74 15.82 -8.72 -7.41
CA GLN A 74 14.75 -7.79 -7.75
C GLN A 74 13.38 -8.39 -7.48
N LEU A 75 12.52 -7.60 -6.84
CA LEU A 75 11.18 -7.99 -6.44
C LEU A 75 10.17 -6.93 -6.88
N TYR A 76 8.96 -7.37 -7.19
CA TYR A 76 7.79 -6.50 -7.14
C TYR A 76 7.15 -6.63 -5.77
N VAL A 77 6.89 -5.50 -5.11
CA VAL A 77 6.29 -5.46 -3.78
C VAL A 77 5.09 -4.54 -3.74
N ALA A 78 4.25 -4.75 -2.74
CA ALA A 78 3.33 -3.75 -2.24
C ALA A 78 3.61 -3.53 -0.75
N TYR A 79 3.46 -2.29 -0.28
CA TYR A 79 3.77 -1.90 1.08
C TYR A 79 2.91 -0.74 1.55
N GLU A 80 2.85 -0.58 2.87
CA GLU A 80 2.25 0.57 3.54
C GLU A 80 3.29 1.24 4.43
N TYR A 81 3.34 2.57 4.44
CA TYR A 81 4.18 3.30 5.38
C TYR A 81 3.72 3.10 6.81
N ASP A 82 4.67 2.92 7.71
CA ASP A 82 4.44 2.75 9.14
C ASP A 82 5.32 3.74 9.91
N SER A 83 4.77 4.39 10.94
CA SER A 83 5.48 5.38 11.75
C SER A 83 6.42 4.76 12.78
N MET A 84 6.82 3.50 12.58
CA MET A 84 7.74 2.80 13.47
C MET A 84 9.15 3.40 13.34
N VAL A 85 9.73 3.76 14.48
CA VAL A 85 11.13 4.19 14.55
C VAL A 85 12.01 2.95 14.51
N SER A 86 12.92 2.90 13.54
CA SER A 86 13.95 1.88 13.43
C SER A 86 15.28 2.42 13.90
N ILE A 87 16.15 1.55 14.42
CA ILE A 87 17.52 1.92 14.77
C ILE A 87 18.42 2.01 13.53
N CYS A 88 18.05 1.37 12.40
CA CYS A 88 18.84 1.40 11.17
C CYS A 88 18.84 2.80 10.52
N MET A 89 17.71 3.53 10.58
CA MET A 89 17.58 4.94 10.18
C MET A 89 18.05 5.26 8.75
N VAL A 90 18.03 4.30 7.83
CA VAL A 90 18.46 4.48 6.43
C VAL A 90 17.29 4.78 5.49
N GLY A 91 16.05 4.61 5.95
CA GLY A 91 14.86 4.77 5.15
C GLY A 91 13.58 4.81 5.97
N GLU A 92 12.46 4.97 5.27
CA GLU A 92 11.13 4.90 5.87
C GLU A 92 10.79 3.45 6.24
N THR A 93 10.18 3.24 7.40
CA THR A 93 9.72 1.91 7.80
C THR A 93 8.43 1.55 7.06
N VAL A 94 8.38 0.38 6.43
CA VAL A 94 7.24 -0.03 5.61
C VAL A 94 6.81 -1.47 5.89
N ARG A 95 5.50 -1.67 6.07
CA ARG A 95 4.92 -2.99 6.22
C ARG A 95 4.70 -3.60 4.85
N ILE A 96 5.40 -4.68 4.54
CA ILE A 96 5.24 -5.39 3.27
C ILE A 96 3.92 -6.17 3.29
N THR A 97 3.10 -5.95 2.27
CA THR A 97 1.81 -6.61 2.08
C THR A 97 1.84 -7.64 0.96
N CYS A 98 2.78 -7.52 0.01
CA CYS A 98 3.00 -8.48 -1.05
C CYS A 98 4.47 -8.52 -1.51
N ILE A 99 4.92 -9.70 -1.94
CA ILE A 99 6.22 -9.95 -2.58
C ILE A 99 6.02 -10.86 -3.79
N GLN A 100 6.57 -10.49 -4.94
CA GLN A 100 6.62 -11.29 -6.16
C GLN A 100 8.04 -11.22 -6.77
N PRO A 101 8.61 -12.34 -7.25
CA PRO A 101 9.88 -12.30 -7.96
C PRO A 101 9.76 -11.50 -9.26
N ALA A 102 10.72 -10.61 -9.54
CA ALA A 102 10.75 -9.91 -10.83
C ALA A 102 11.00 -10.85 -12.02
N SER A 103 11.56 -12.04 -11.76
CA SER A 103 11.90 -13.06 -12.76
C SER A 103 10.69 -13.87 -13.27
N THR A 104 9.49 -13.70 -12.70
CA THR A 104 8.30 -14.46 -13.10
C THR A 104 7.36 -13.65 -13.98
N SER A 105 7.84 -13.24 -15.16
CA SER A 105 6.98 -13.07 -16.32
C SER A 105 7.04 -14.35 -17.18
N SER A 106 6.34 -15.40 -16.75
CA SER A 106 5.93 -16.48 -17.66
C SER A 106 4.40 -16.51 -17.65
N PRO A 107 3.72 -16.41 -18.80
CA PRO A 107 2.27 -16.42 -18.85
C PRO A 107 1.75 -17.75 -18.31
N GLN A 108 0.75 -17.66 -17.42
CA GLN A 108 -0.08 -18.78 -17.03
C GLN A 108 -0.72 -19.36 -18.30
N ASN A 109 -0.37 -20.61 -18.64
CA ASN A 109 -1.05 -21.42 -19.64
C ASN A 109 -2.18 -22.18 -18.97
#